data_AF-A0A5C7ILY6-F1
#
_entry.id   AF-A0A5C7ILY6-F1
#
_cell.length_a   1.000
_cell.length_b   1.000
_cell.length_c   1.000
_cell.angle_alpha   90.00
_cell.angle_beta   90.00
_cell.angle_gamma   90.00
#
_symmetry.space_group_name_H-M   'P 1'
#
loop_
_entity.id
_entity.type
_entity.pdbx_description
1 polymer ?
#
loop_
_entity_poly.entity_id
_entity_poly.type
_entity_poly.pdbx_seq_one_letter_code
_entity_poly.pdbx_strand_id
1 'polypeptide(L)' 'MEKGKQRRAVLVGCNYLNTKNELHGCINDVVAMKEVLIKRFRFESSGIELLTDAPRPGSNLAMHQWTWNQDSIYETWTPI' A
#
# COMPACT_ATOMS: atom_id res chain seq x y z
N MET A 1 15.58 -22.35 -21.32
CA MET A 1 15.22 -20.96 -21.00
C MET A 1 15.99 -20.56 -19.77
N GLU A 2 16.95 -19.63 -19.87
CA GLU A 2 17.59 -19.09 -18.67
C GLU A 2 16.53 -18.40 -17.81
N LYS A 3 16.33 -18.90 -16.59
CA LYS A 3 15.57 -18.16 -15.57
C LYS A 3 16.39 -16.92 -15.25
N GLY A 4 16.08 -15.79 -15.89
CA GLY A 4 16.64 -14.49 -15.51
C GLY A 4 16.49 -14.28 -13.99
N LYS A 5 17.48 -13.62 -13.37
CA LYS A 5 17.49 -13.37 -11.92
C LYS A 5 16.13 -12.84 -11.45
N GLN A 6 15.50 -13.55 -10.51
CA GLN A 6 14.24 -13.12 -9.93
C GLN A 6 14.47 -11.84 -9.13
N ARG A 7 13.85 -10.75 -9.55
CA ARG A 7 13.93 -9.45 -8.87
C ARG A 7 12.95 -9.44 -7.70
N ARG A 8 13.40 -8.94 -6.55
CA ARG A 8 12.63 -8.88 -5.30
C ARG A 8 12.69 -7.47 -4.71
N ALA A 9 11.63 -7.06 -4.04
CA ALA A 9 11.55 -5.77 -3.35
C ALA A 9 10.73 -5.89 -2.07
N VAL A 10 11.05 -5.06 -1.08
CA VAL A 10 10.22 -4.81 0.10
C VAL A 10 9.91 -3.33 0.12
N LEU A 11 8.64 -2.99 0.25
CA LEU A 11 8.15 -1.61 0.29
C LEU A 11 7.54 -1.35 1.66
N VAL A 12 7.94 -0.26 2.32
CA VAL A 12 7.53 0.06 3.70
C VAL A 12 6.94 1.46 3.73
N GLY A 13 5.66 1.57 4.09
CA GLY A 13 4.97 2.86 4.23
C GLY A 13 4.29 2.95 5.59
N CYS A 14 4.63 3.95 6.39
CA CYS A 14 4.09 4.15 7.73
C CYS A 14 3.46 5.54 7.85
N ASN A 15 2.20 5.60 8.28
CA ASN A 15 1.49 6.86 8.52
C ASN A 15 1.42 7.25 10.01
N TYR A 16 1.78 6.36 10.93
CA TYR A 16 1.74 6.58 12.38
C TYR A 16 0.38 7.10 12.88
N LEU A 17 -0.71 6.48 12.40
CA LEU A 17 -2.08 6.89 12.73
C LEU A 17 -2.31 6.96 14.25
N ASN A 18 -3.01 8.01 14.71
CA ASN A 18 -3.29 8.27 16.12
C ASN A 18 -2.06 8.56 16.99
N THR A 19 -0.98 9.06 16.39
CA THR A 19 0.21 9.51 17.12
C THR A 19 0.44 11.00 16.93
N LYS A 20 1.32 11.60 17.75
CA LYS A 20 1.68 13.03 17.63
C LYS A 20 2.38 13.38 16.32
N ASN A 21 2.89 12.38 15.59
CA ASN A 21 3.69 12.55 14.37
C ASN A 21 2.99 11.89 13.17
N GLU A 22 1.66 11.95 13.14
CA GLU A 22 0.85 11.35 12.07
C GLU A 22 1.19 11.95 10.70
N LEU A 23 1.34 11.07 9.71
CA LEU A 23 1.65 11.39 8.33
C LEU A 23 0.50 10.94 7.43
N HIS A 24 0.31 11.65 6.33
CA HIS A 24 -0.72 11.36 5.36
C HIS A 24 -0.06 11.23 3.99
N GLY A 25 0.17 9.99 3.55
CA GLY A 25 0.65 9.72 2.19
C GLY A 25 1.71 8.64 2.06
N CYS A 26 2.43 8.29 3.11
CA CYS A 26 3.52 7.30 3.02
C CYS A 26 3.02 5.92 2.56
N ILE A 27 1.81 5.52 2.97
CA ILE A 27 1.15 4.31 2.48
C ILE A 27 0.81 4.43 0.99
N ASN A 28 0.32 5.59 0.54
CA ASN A 28 0.01 5.82 -0.88
C ASN A 28 1.28 5.69 -1.75
N ASP A 29 2.38 6.28 -1.29
CA ASP A 29 3.65 6.28 -2.02
C ASP A 29 4.14 4.86 -2.30
N VAL A 30 4.07 3.97 -1.30
CA VAL A 30 4.50 2.58 -1.47
C VAL A 30 3.55 1.74 -2.31
N VAL A 31 2.24 2.03 -2.26
CA VAL A 31 1.25 1.40 -3.15
C VAL A 31 1.50 1.81 -4.60
N ALA A 32 1.69 3.10 -4.86
CA ALA A 32 2.03 3.61 -6.19
C ALA A 32 3.38 3.05 -6.69
N MET A 33 4.37 2.93 -5.80
CA MET A 33 5.67 2.35 -6.16
C MET A 33 5.55 0.87 -6.53
N LYS A 34 4.72 0.09 -5.82
CA LYS A 34 4.44 -1.30 -6.18
C LYS A 34 3.92 -1.42 -7.62
N GLU A 35 2.97 -0.56 -7.99
CA GLU A 35 2.42 -0.52 -9.34
C GLU A 35 3.48 -0.17 -10.39
N VAL A 36 4.38 0.77 -10.08
CA VAL A 36 5.51 1.11 -10.95
C VAL A 36 6.46 -0.07 -11.14
N LEU A 37 6.82 -0.78 -10.06
CA LEU A 37 7.69 -1.96 -10.12
C LEU A 37 7.10 -3.07 -11.00
N ILE A 38 5.79 -3.31 -10.90
CA ILE A 38 5.10 -4.33 -11.70
C ILE A 38 4.97 -3.86 -13.15
N LYS A 39 4.33 -2.71 -13.39
CA LYS A 39 3.92 -2.28 -14.74
C LYS A 39 5.10 -1.81 -15.59
N ARG A 40 6.02 -1.03 -15.01
CA ARG A 40 7.16 -0.44 -15.75
C ARG A 40 8.39 -1.34 -15.68
N PHE A 41 8.73 -1.81 -14.49
CA PHE A 41 9.96 -2.59 -14.31
C PHE A 41 9.77 -4.09 -14.47
N ARG A 42 8.54 -4.61 -14.64
CA ARG A 42 8.25 -6.03 -14.87
C ARG A 42 8.75 -6.93 -13.72
N PHE A 43 8.56 -6.46 -12.48
CA PHE A 43 8.69 -7.32 -11.31
C PHE A 43 7.48 -8.25 -11.23
N GLU A 44 7.71 -9.48 -10.80
CA GLU A 44 6.62 -10.38 -10.41
C GLU A 44 6.01 -9.89 -9.10
N SER A 45 4.68 -9.84 -9.01
CA SER A 45 3.98 -9.39 -7.81
C SER A 45 4.32 -10.26 -6.59
N SER A 46 4.55 -11.56 -6.79
CA SER A 46 4.99 -12.52 -5.76
C SER A 46 6.40 -12.25 -5.22
N GLY A 47 7.20 -11.43 -5.90
CA GLY A 47 8.52 -11.00 -5.46
C GLY A 47 8.51 -9.67 -4.70
N ILE A 48 7.34 -9.05 -4.48
CA ILE A 48 7.21 -7.75 -3.82
C ILE A 48 6.41 -7.92 -2.53
N GLU A 49 7.06 -7.65 -1.40
CA GLU A 49 6.40 -7.58 -0.10
C GLU A 49 6.05 -6.11 0.22
N LEU A 50 4.84 -5.88 0.74
CA LEU A 50 4.37 -4.56 1.12
C LEU A 50 4.04 -4.54 2.62
N LEU A 51 4.79 -3.75 3.38
CA LEU A 51 4.61 -3.58 4.82
C LEU A 51 4.02 -2.19 5.09
N THR A 52 2.86 -2.15 5.72
CA THR A 52 2.21 -0.90 6.10
C THR A 52 1.66 -1.00 7.51
N ASP A 53 1.55 0.14 8.18
CA ASP A 53 0.88 0.25 9.48
C ASP A 53 -0.63 0.51 9.37
N ALA A 54 -1.20 0.31 8.17
CA ALA A 54 -2.64 0.35 7.96
C ALA A 54 -3.35 -0.68 8.85
N PRO A 55 -4.54 -0.36 9.39
CA PRO A 55 -5.35 -1.33 10.11
C PRO A 55 -5.66 -2.55 9.24
N ARG A 56 -5.59 -3.74 9.83
CA ARG A 56 -5.96 -4.97 9.12
C ARG A 56 -7.48 -4.96 8.88
N PRO A 57 -7.96 -5.23 7.65
CA PRO A 57 -9.39 -5.41 7.40
C PRO A 57 -9.96 -6.49 8.33
N GLY A 58 -10.96 -6.13 9.14
CA GLY A 58 -11.60 -7.02 10.12
C GLY A 58 -11.11 -6.90 11.57
N SER A 59 -10.15 -6.02 11.89
CA SER A 59 -9.94 -5.62 13.29
C SER A 59 -11.05 -4.65 13.71
N ASN A 60 -11.75 -4.92 14.82
CA ASN A 60 -12.88 -4.14 15.36
C ASN A 60 -12.52 -2.73 15.88
N LEU A 61 -11.57 -2.05 15.24
CA LEU A 61 -11.30 -0.63 15.48
C LEU A 61 -12.06 0.17 14.43
N ALA A 62 -13.36 0.37 14.67
CA ALA A 62 -14.16 1.33 13.93
C ALA A 62 -13.67 2.75 14.29
N MET A 63 -12.70 3.27 13.54
CA MET A 63 -12.36 4.68 13.52
C MET A 63 -12.30 5.11 12.05
N HIS A 64 -13.25 5.99 11.69
CA HIS A 64 -13.38 6.75 10.43
C HIS A 64 -12.79 6.07 9.18
N GLN A 65 -13.67 5.43 8.41
CA GLN A 65 -13.34 4.72 7.17
C GLN A 65 -12.59 5.60 6.17
N TRP A 66 -11.28 5.37 6.04
CA TRP A 66 -10.56 5.55 4.78
C TRP A 66 -10.55 4.20 4.08
N THR A 67 -11.59 3.94 3.28
CA THR A 67 -11.63 2.75 2.43
C THR A 67 -10.75 3.01 1.21
N TRP A 68 -9.60 2.34 1.15
CA TRP A 68 -8.81 2.26 -0.07
C TRP A 68 -9.61 1.41 -1.07
N ASN A 69 -10.30 2.07 -1.98
CA ASN A 69 -10.83 1.38 -3.15
C ASN A 69 -9.64 0.97 -4.03
N GLN A 70 -9.38 -0.33 -4.19
CA GLN A 70 -8.26 -0.84 -5.00
C GLN A 70 -8.33 -0.39 -6.47
N ASP A 71 -9.46 0.18 -6.90
CA ASP A 71 -9.68 0.65 -8.26
C ASP A 71 -9.54 2.18 -8.44
N SER A 72 -9.31 2.96 -7.38
CA SER A 72 -9.26 4.42 -7.47
C SER A 72 -8.16 5.03 -6.59
N ILE A 73 -7.18 5.67 -7.23
CA ILE A 73 -6.11 6.49 -6.63
C ILE A 73 -6.64 7.84 -6.07
N TYR A 74 -7.94 7.98 -5.83
CA TYR A 74 -8.57 9.21 -5.36
C TYR A 74 -9.53 8.93 -4.19
N GLU A 75 -9.44 9.79 -3.18
CA GLU A 75 -10.29 9.82 -1.97
C GLU A 75 -11.77 9.96 -2.36
N THR A 76 -12.58 8.92 -2.15
CA THR A 76 -14.03 9.04 -2.30
C THR A 76 -14.70 9.12 -0.93
N TRP A 77 -15.34 10.25 -0.66
CA TRP A 77 -16.15 10.50 0.53
C TRP A 77 -17.48 9.74 0.39
N THR A 78 -17.70 8.70 1.19
CA THR A 78 -19.02 8.06 1.31
C THR A 78 -19.67 8.48 2.63
N PRO A 79 -20.78 9.24 2.60
CA PRO A 79 -21.60 9.49 3.78
C PRO A 79 -22.27 8.18 4.24
N ILE A 80 -22.41 8.04 5.56
CA ILE A 80 -23.27 7.04 6.20
C ILE A 80 -24.75 7.40 6.00
#